data_AF-A0A1H6FGV8-F1
#
_entry.id   AF-A0A1H6FGV8-F1
#
_cell.length_a   1.000
_cell.length_b   1.000
_cell.length_c   1.000
_cell.angle_alpha   90.00
_cell.angle_beta   90.00
_cell.angle_gamma   90.00
#
_symmetry.space_group_name_H-M   'P 1'
#
loop_
_entity.id
_entity.type
_entity.pdbx_description
1 polymer ?
#
loop_
_entity_poly.entity_id
_entity_poly.type
_entity_poly.pdbx_seq_one_letter_code
_entity_poly.pdbx_strand_id
1 'polypeptide(L)'
;MKKPRSARALRYYQTYCTNCEYIVCIRWETPLRGFQSPLHPYQRPLSHCPLCQSGQIQESAISLEKYQEIEQHWDLIAQGEAEEQQETEPGTPIIDLSDFL
;
A
#
# COMPACT_ATOMS: atom_id res chain seq x y z
N MET A 1 40.63 -9.16 -16.03
CA MET A 1 39.18 -9.20 -16.33
C MET A 1 38.40 -9.13 -15.02
N LYS A 2 37.75 -8.00 -14.72
CA LYS A 2 36.89 -7.87 -13.54
C LYS A 2 35.55 -8.54 -13.88
N LYS A 3 35.20 -9.63 -13.18
CA LYS A 3 33.89 -10.29 -13.34
C LYS A 3 32.80 -9.24 -13.07
N PRO A 4 31.76 -9.11 -13.92
CA PRO A 4 30.65 -8.24 -13.60
C PRO A 4 30.06 -8.69 -12.27
N ARG A 5 29.98 -7.78 -11.30
CA ARG A 5 29.23 -8.03 -10.07
C ARG A 5 27.81 -8.34 -10.52
N SER A 6 27.41 -9.60 -10.45
CA SER A 6 26.01 -10.00 -10.60
C SER A 6 25.22 -9.11 -9.65
N ALA A 7 24.40 -8.22 -10.21
CA ALA A 7 23.42 -7.47 -9.44
C ALA A 7 22.59 -8.53 -8.71
N ARG A 8 22.71 -8.58 -7.38
CA ARG A 8 21.98 -9.54 -6.56
C ARG A 8 20.49 -9.31 -6.79
N ALA A 9 19.78 -10.34 -7.26
CA ALA A 9 18.36 -10.24 -7.58
C ALA A 9 17.55 -9.84 -6.34
N LEU A 10 16.79 -8.75 -6.48
CA LEU A 10 15.78 -8.35 -5.51
C LEU A 10 14.66 -9.39 -5.50
N ARG A 11 14.11 -9.65 -4.31
CA ARG A 11 12.91 -10.50 -4.14
C ARG A 11 11.76 -9.61 -3.72
N TYR A 12 10.59 -9.84 -4.29
CA TYR A 12 9.38 -9.08 -3.99
C TYR A 12 8.34 -10.01 -3.37
N TYR A 13 7.58 -9.49 -2.43
CA TYR A 13 6.54 -10.21 -1.71
C TYR A 13 5.29 -9.35 -1.57
N GLN A 14 4.14 -10.00 -1.57
CA GLN A 14 2.88 -9.43 -1.12
C GLN A 14 2.35 -10.21 0.07
N THR A 15 1.64 -9.51 0.93
CA THR A 15 0.84 -10.07 2.02
C THR A 15 -0.61 -9.76 1.73
N TYR A 16 -1.47 -10.79 1.70
CA TYR A 16 -2.86 -10.67 1.29
C TYR A 16 -3.78 -11.53 2.16
N CYS A 17 -5.05 -11.19 2.15
CA CYS A 17 -6.11 -11.98 2.77
C CYS A 17 -6.57 -13.09 1.84
N THR A 18 -6.62 -14.34 2.31
CA THR A 18 -7.07 -15.48 1.50
C THR A 18 -8.58 -15.50 1.23
N ASN A 19 -9.38 -14.79 2.03
CA ASN A 19 -10.84 -14.83 1.91
C ASN A 19 -11.39 -13.75 0.99
N CYS A 20 -10.83 -12.54 1.04
CA CYS A 20 -11.32 -11.38 0.28
C CYS A 20 -10.28 -10.80 -0.67
N GLU A 21 -9.14 -11.49 -0.84
CA GLU A 21 -8.04 -11.14 -1.75
C GLU A 21 -7.46 -9.73 -1.55
N TYR A 22 -7.76 -9.11 -0.41
CA TYR A 22 -7.29 -7.78 -0.08
C TYR A 22 -5.78 -7.80 0.18
N ILE A 23 -5.04 -6.99 -0.55
CA ILE A 23 -3.59 -6.83 -0.39
C ILE A 23 -3.35 -5.90 0.79
N VAL A 24 -2.71 -6.44 1.83
CA VAL A 24 -2.46 -5.75 3.09
C VAL A 24 -1.14 -4.97 3.04
N CYS A 25 -0.09 -5.57 2.48
CA CYS A 25 1.20 -4.91 2.30
C CYS A 25 2.01 -5.54 1.15
N ILE A 26 2.90 -4.77 0.55
CA ILE A 26 3.93 -5.26 -0.38
C ILE A 26 5.31 -4.89 0.16
N ARG A 27 6.32 -5.73 -0.10
CA ARG A 27 7.72 -5.45 0.28
C ARG A 27 8.72 -6.06 -0.68
N TRP A 28 9.94 -5.54 -0.66
CA TRP A 28 11.08 -6.13 -1.36
C TRP A 28 12.25 -6.35 -0.42
N GLU A 29 13.06 -7.37 -0.72
CA GLU A 29 14.22 -7.78 0.06
C GLU A 29 15.45 -7.92 -0.84
N THR A 30 16.58 -7.41 -0.36
CA THR A 30 17.89 -7.73 -0.95
C THR A 30 18.46 -8.96 -0.25
N PRO A 31 19.05 -9.94 -0.95
CA PRO A 31 19.68 -11.10 -0.33
C PRO A 31 21.05 -10.75 0.32
N LEU A 32 21.27 -9.51 0.74
CA LEU A 32 22.45 -9.11 1.49
C LEU A 32 22.39 -9.81 2.86
N ARG A 33 23.33 -10.74 3.10
CA ARG A 33 23.53 -11.42 4.40
C ARG A 33 23.38 -10.39 5.54
N GLY A 34 22.24 -10.42 6.24
CA GLY A 34 22.02 -9.66 7.46
C GLY A 34 21.47 -8.23 7.32
N PHE A 35 21.18 -7.73 6.11
CA PHE A 35 20.53 -6.42 5.96
C PHE A 35 19.04 -6.62 5.64
N GLN A 36 18.26 -6.98 6.67
CA GLN A 36 16.82 -6.74 6.63
C GLN A 36 16.66 -5.22 6.58
N SER A 37 15.95 -4.70 5.57
CA SER A 37 15.66 -3.26 5.50
C SER A 37 15.09 -2.80 6.86
N PRO A 38 15.64 -1.77 7.51
CA PRO A 38 15.18 -1.33 8.84
C PRO A 38 13.86 -0.55 8.78
N LEU A 39 13.13 -0.58 7.67
CA LEU A 39 11.97 0.26 7.43
C LEU A 39 10.73 -0.58 7.15
N HIS A 40 10.29 -1.35 8.13
CA HIS A 40 8.90 -1.27 8.54
C HIS A 40 8.83 -1.74 10.00
N PRO A 41 8.29 -0.93 10.93
CA PRO A 41 8.08 -1.40 12.28
C PRO A 41 7.20 -2.63 12.16
N TYR A 42 7.72 -3.78 12.61
CA TYR A 42 6.99 -4.97 12.99
C TYR A 42 5.47 -4.74 12.90
N GLN A 43 4.88 -4.93 11.72
CA GLN A 43 3.46 -5.18 11.65
C GLN A 43 3.37 -6.52 12.36
N ARG A 44 2.91 -6.49 13.63
CA ARG A 44 2.51 -7.72 14.33
C ARG A 44 1.77 -8.56 13.29
N PRO A 45 2.07 -9.86 13.15
CA PRO A 45 1.36 -10.69 12.19
C PRO A 45 -0.13 -10.41 12.37
N LEU A 46 -0.72 -9.77 11.36
CA LEU A 46 -2.13 -9.40 11.40
C LEU A 46 -2.86 -10.73 11.44
N SER A 47 -3.37 -11.09 12.61
CA SER A 47 -4.06 -12.35 12.81
C SER A 47 -5.38 -12.39 12.02
N HIS A 48 -5.88 -11.21 11.63
CA HIS A 48 -7.13 -11.04 10.92
C HIS A 48 -6.98 -9.96 9.84
N CYS A 49 -7.68 -10.15 8.73
CA CYS A 49 -7.76 -9.15 7.66
C CYS A 49 -8.44 -7.86 8.13
N PRO A 50 -7.89 -6.66 7.82
CA PRO A 50 -8.50 -5.38 8.20
C PRO A 50 -9.86 -5.15 7.52
N LEU A 51 -10.06 -5.72 6.33
CA LEU A 51 -11.28 -5.54 5.55
C LEU A 51 -12.41 -6.47 6.03
N CYS A 52 -12.16 -7.79 6.02
CA CYS A 52 -13.21 -8.78 6.28
C CYS A 52 -13.19 -9.37 7.69
N GLN A 53 -12.21 -9.00 8.53
CA GLN A 53 -12.03 -9.40 9.94
C GLN A 53 -11.98 -10.91 10.24
N SER A 54 -12.10 -11.74 9.21
CA SER A 54 -12.26 -13.20 9.31
C SER A 54 -11.23 -13.97 8.49
N GLY A 55 -10.59 -13.30 7.54
CA GLY A 55 -9.64 -13.93 6.64
C GLY A 55 -8.24 -14.07 7.23
N GLN A 56 -7.62 -15.20 6.91
CA GLN A 56 -6.22 -15.45 7.21
C GLN A 56 -5.33 -14.61 6.30
N ILE A 57 -4.25 -14.10 6.88
CA ILE A 57 -3.25 -13.33 6.17
C ILE A 57 -2.11 -14.25 5.75
N GLN A 58 -1.79 -14.25 4.45
CA GLN A 58 -0.74 -15.06 3.86
C GLN A 58 0.24 -14.20 3.07
N GLU A 59 1.50 -14.62 3.06
CA GLU A 59 2.56 -14.02 2.26
C GLU A 59 2.91 -14.90 1.05
N SER A 60 3.12 -14.26 -0.10
CA SER A 60 3.57 -14.92 -1.32
C SER A 60 4.61 -14.08 -2.06
N ALA A 61 5.59 -14.74 -2.68
CA ALA A 61 6.52 -14.07 -3.58
C ALA A 61 5.82 -13.60 -4.86
N ILE A 62 6.19 -12.42 -5.34
CA ILE A 62 5.64 -11.80 -6.57
C ILE A 62 6.76 -11.39 -7.52
N SER A 63 6.40 -11.09 -8.76
CA SER A 63 7.32 -10.49 -9.73
C SER A 63 7.49 -8.99 -9.48
N LEU A 64 8.56 -8.39 -10.06
CA LEU A 64 8.74 -6.94 -10.06
C LEU A 64 7.57 -6.22 -10.74
N GLU A 65 7.10 -6.75 -11.87
CA GLU A 65 5.96 -6.19 -12.62
C GLU A 65 4.72 -6.10 -11.72
N LYS A 66 4.41 -7.18 -10.98
CA LYS A 66 3.27 -7.20 -10.07
C LYS A 66 3.43 -6.22 -8.90
N TYR A 67 4.64 -6.11 -8.36
CA TYR A 67 4.95 -5.14 -7.32
C TYR A 67 4.66 -3.71 -7.77
N GLN A 68 5.16 -3.32 -8.96
CA GLN A 68 4.97 -1.99 -9.52
C GLN A 68 3.50 -1.70 -9.84
N GLU A 69 2.76 -2.70 -10.32
CA GLU A 69 1.34 -2.58 -10.61
C GLU A 69 0.51 -2.26 -9.35
N ILE A 70 0.84 -2.92 -8.22
CA ILE A 70 0.18 -2.65 -6.92
C ILE A 70 0.57 -1.26 -6.39
N GLU A 71 1.85 -0.90 -6.47
CA GLU A 71 2.37 0.40 -6.03
C GLU A 71 1.69 1.55 -6.79
N GLN A 72 1.61 1.45 -8.12
CA GLN A 72 0.92 2.44 -8.96
C GLN A 72 -0.56 2.56 -8.61
N HIS A 73 -1.24 1.44 -8.33
CA HIS A 73 -2.65 1.49 -7.95
C HIS A 73 -2.85 2.23 -6.62
N TRP A 74 -1.97 2.01 -5.64
CA TRP A 74 -2.03 2.73 -4.37
C TRP A 74 -1.71 4.21 -4.52
N ASP A 75 -0.75 4.57 -5.36
CA ASP A 75 -0.44 5.98 -5.67
C ASP A 75 -1.66 6.70 -6.28
N LEU A 76 -2.40 6.04 -7.18
CA LEU A 76 -3.62 6.60 -7.77
C LEU A 76 -4.74 6.80 -6.73
N ILE A 77 -4.93 5.83 -5.82
CA ILE A 77 -5.91 5.97 -4.73
C ILE A 77 -5.52 7.13 -3.81
N ALA A 78 -4.24 7.21 -3.41
CA ALA A 78 -3.74 8.28 -2.55
C ALA A 78 -3.90 9.67 -3.19
N GLN A 79 -3.73 9.77 -4.52
CA GLN A 79 -3.98 11.01 -5.27
C GLN A 79 -5.47 11.37 -5.28
N GLY A 80 -6.37 10.41 -5.53
CA GLY A 80 -7.81 10.65 -5.50
C GLY A 80 -8.31 11.10 -4.13
N GLU A 81 -7.82 10.48 -3.05
CA GLU A 81 -8.14 10.90 -1.67
C GLU A 81 -7.65 12.33 -1.37
N ALA A 82 -6.50 12.74 -1.93
CA ALA A 82 -5.97 14.08 -1.78
C ALA A 82 -6.77 15.15 -2.56
N GLU A 83 -7.28 14.80 -3.74
CA GLU A 83 -8.13 15.69 -4.54
C GLU A 83 -9.52 15.87 -3.90
N GLU A 84 -10.13 14.80 -3.37
CA GLU A 84 -11.43 14.85 -2.69
C GLU A 84 -11.39 15.69 -1.40
N GLN A 85 -10.25 15.70 -0.70
CA GLN A 85 -10.02 16.53 0.49
C GLN A 85 -9.79 18.02 0.17
N GLN A 86 -9.48 18.38 -1.08
CA GLN A 86 -9.40 19.79 -1.50
C GLN A 86 -10.75 20.40 -1.86
N GLU A 87 -11.76 19.59 -2.17
CA GLU A 87 -13.10 20.07 -2.54
C GLU A 87 -13.98 20.39 -1.30
N THR A 88 -13.49 20.09 -0.10
CA THR A 88 -14.19 20.30 1.18
C THR A 88 -13.44 21.28 2.10
N GLU A 89 -13.07 22.47 1.60
CA GLU A 89 -12.77 23.61 2.48
C GLU A 89 -13.92 24.65 2.49
N PRO A 90 -14.20 25.27 3.66
CA PRO A 90 -15.49 25.84 4.00
C PRO A 90 -15.61 27.28 3.50
N GLY A 91 -16.56 27.56 2.61
CA GLY A 91 -16.65 28.92 2.06
C GLY A 91 -17.89 29.29 1.26
N THR A 92 -18.97 28.51 1.29
CA THR A 92 -20.26 29.01 0.81
C THR A 92 -21.03 29.61 2.00
N PRO A 93 -21.22 30.94 2.08
CA PRO A 93 -22.21 31.47 3.00
C PRO A 93 -23.54 30.85 2.59
N ILE A 94 -24.14 30.09 3.50
CA ILE A 94 -25.54 29.70 3.40
C ILE A 94 -26.30 31.03 3.33
N ILE A 95 -26.78 31.38 2.15
CA ILE A 95 -27.69 32.52 1.98
C ILE A 95 -28.97 32.09 2.69
N ASP A 96 -29.16 32.60 3.89
CA ASP A 96 -30.41 32.46 4.62
C ASP A 96 -31.47 33.29 3.90
N LEU A 97 -32.38 32.61 3.21
CA LEU A 97 -33.47 33.22 2.43
C LEU A 97 -34.63 33.69 3.32
N SER A 98 -34.47 33.72 4.64
CA SER A 98 -35.50 34.15 5.57
C SER A 98 -35.77 35.67 5.59
N ASP A 99 -34.95 36.48 4.91
CA ASP A 99 -35.15 37.94 4.78
C ASP A 99 -35.95 38.39 3.52
N PHE A 100 -36.44 37.46 2.69
CA PHE A 100 -37.20 37.78 1.46
C PHE A 100 -38.72 37.52 1.53
N LEU A 101 -39.29 37.36 2.73
CA LEU A 101 -40.74 37.24 2.95
C LEU A 101 -41.32 38.39 3.76
#